data_AF-Q0RPX1-F1
#
_entry.id   AF-Q0RPX1-F1
#
_cell.length_a   1.000
_cell.length_b   1.000
_cell.length_c   1.000
_cell.angle_alpha   90.00
_cell.angle_beta   90.00
_cell.angle_gamma   90.00
#
_symmetry.space_group_name_H-M   'P 1'
#
loop_
_entity.id
_entity.type
_entity.pdbx_description
1 polymer ?
#
loop_
_entity_poly.entity_id
_entity_poly.type
_entity_poly.pdbx_seq_one_letter_code
_entity_poly.pdbx_strand_id
1 'polypeptide(L)' 'MPVGSVVQWGLATFGSGRQLEGLIGPFESPAAAEGHARERCYGDWTVAPMLCVTTPEGVAVL' A
#
# COMPACT_ATOMS: atom_id res chain seq x y z
N MET A 1 -18.63 -1.77 -17.96
CA MET A 1 -17.57 -0.75 -18.03
C MET A 1 -16.45 -1.24 -17.13
N PRO A 2 -15.18 -1.33 -17.58
CA PRO A 2 -14.12 -1.55 -16.60
C PRO A 2 -14.18 -0.37 -15.63
N VAL A 3 -14.37 -0.67 -14.35
CA VAL A 3 -14.22 0.32 -13.28
C VAL A 3 -12.87 0.95 -13.51
N GLY A 4 -12.82 2.26 -13.83
CA GLY A 4 -11.54 2.95 -14.02
C GLY A 4 -10.69 2.63 -12.81
N SER A 5 -9.58 1.92 -13.00
CA SER A 5 -8.78 1.41 -11.89
C SER A 5 -8.34 2.58 -11.03
N VAL A 6 -9.03 2.78 -9.90
CA VAL A 6 -8.61 3.76 -8.91
C VAL A 6 -7.30 3.23 -8.37
N VAL A 7 -6.20 3.89 -8.71
CA VAL A 7 -4.87 3.52 -8.22
C VAL A 7 -4.92 3.62 -6.70
N GLN A 8 -4.83 2.48 -6.03
CA GLN A 8 -4.68 2.43 -4.59
C GLN A 8 -3.20 2.52 -4.23
N TRP A 9 -2.91 3.03 -3.04
CA TRP A 9 -1.55 3.25 -2.56
C TRP A 9 -1.27 2.38 -1.35
N GLY A 10 -0.01 2.01 -1.16
CA GLY A 10 0.43 1.22 -0.02
C GLY A 10 1.73 1.76 0.55
N LEU A 11 2.00 1.40 1.79
CA LEU A 11 3.26 1.63 2.46
C LEU A 11 4.04 0.32 2.50
N ALA A 12 5.15 0.25 1.77
CA ALA A 12 6.12 -0.82 1.90
C ALA A 12 7.07 -0.49 3.05
N THR A 13 7.15 -1.35 4.06
CA THR A 13 8.06 -1.20 5.21
C THR A 13 9.28 -2.09 5.03
N PHE A 14 10.45 -1.58 5.42
CA PHE A 14 11.71 -2.28 5.22
C PHE A 14 12.45 -2.57 6.51
N GLY A 15 13.07 -3.74 6.54
CA GLY A 15 13.96 -4.20 7.60
C GLY A 15 15.43 -3.91 7.34
N SER A 16 16.27 -4.59 8.12
CA SER A 16 17.72 -4.56 7.91
C SER A 16 18.10 -5.00 6.49
N GLY A 17 19.02 -4.27 5.85
CA GLY A 17 19.43 -4.59 4.47
C GLY A 17 18.40 -4.21 3.40
N ARG A 18 17.42 -3.35 3.72
CA ARG A 18 16.34 -2.90 2.81
C ARG A 18 15.50 -4.05 2.24
N GLN A 19 15.35 -5.13 3.00
CA GLN A 19 14.40 -6.19 2.65
C GLN A 19 12.98 -5.73 2.97
N LEU A 20 12.04 -5.98 2.05
CA LEU A 20 10.63 -5.70 2.27
C LEU A 20 10.10 -6.63 3.36
N GLU A 21 9.65 -6.06 4.47
CA GLU A 21 9.08 -6.80 5.60
C GLU A 21 7.55 -6.81 5.60
N GLY A 22 6.93 -5.80 4.99
CA GLY A 22 5.48 -5.68 5.01
C GLY A 22 4.94 -4.66 4.02
N LEU A 23 3.65 -4.79 3.78
CA LEU A 23 2.84 -3.86 2.99
C LEU A 23 1.61 -3.47 3.82
N ILE A 24 1.37 -2.18 3.97
CA ILE A 24 0.22 -1.61 4.69
C ILE A 24 -0.63 -0.85 3.69
N GLY A 25 -1.94 -1.09 3.67
CA GLY A 25 -2.87 -0.45 2.75
C GLY A 25 -4.14 -1.28 2.54
N PRO A 26 -4.99 -0.92 1.56
CA PRO A 26 -4.82 0.19 0.62
C PRO A 26 -5.17 1.57 1.19
N PHE A 27 -4.53 2.60 0.67
CA PHE A 27 -4.82 4.02 0.90
C PHE A 27 -5.37 4.67 -0.38
N GLU A 28 -6.21 5.68 -0.21
CA GLU A 28 -6.84 6.42 -1.32
C GLU A 28 -5.89 7.40 -2.01
N SER A 29 -4.79 7.80 -1.35
CA SER A 29 -3.80 8.71 -1.91
C SER A 29 -2.39 8.49 -1.31
N PRO A 30 -1.33 8.96 -1.98
CA PRO A 30 0.02 8.93 -1.41
C PRO A 30 0.11 9.69 -0.08
N ALA A 31 -0.54 10.86 -0.01
CA ALA A 31 -0.51 11.71 1.18
C ALA A 31 -1.15 11.03 2.41
N ALA A 32 -2.20 10.23 2.21
CA ALA A 32 -2.81 9.44 3.29
C ALA A 32 -1.85 8.36 3.81
N ALA A 33 -1.13 7.68 2.91
CA ALA A 33 -0.12 6.68 3.28
C ALA A 33 1.06 7.33 4.04
N GLU A 34 1.55 8.49 3.59
CA GLU A 34 2.60 9.25 4.28
C GLU A 34 2.17 9.72 5.67
N GLY A 35 0.95 10.26 5.78
CA GLY A 35 0.38 10.71 7.06
C GLY A 35 0.33 9.56 8.06
N HIS A 36 -0.19 8.40 7.62
CA HIS A 36 -0.23 7.20 8.44
C HIS A 36 1.17 6.77 8.91
N ALA A 37 2.16 6.79 8.02
CA ALA A 37 3.51 6.37 8.37
C ALA A 37 4.19 7.29 9.38
N ARG A 38 3.95 8.60 9.27
CA ARG A 38 4.43 9.60 10.23
C ARG A 38 3.74 9.47 11.59
N GLU A 39 2.42 9.27 11.61
CA GLU A 39 1.64 9.07 12.84
C GLU A 39 2.08 7.83 13.63
N ARG A 40 2.45 6.76 12.92
CA ARG A 40 2.91 5.50 13.52
C ARG A 40 4.42 5.43 13.77
N CYS A 41 5.17 6.48 13.41
CA CYS A 41 6.62 6.54 13.52
C CYS A 41 7.33 5.33 12.89
N TYR A 42 6.89 4.88 11.71
CA TYR A 42 7.61 3.82 10.99
C TYR A 42 9.02 4.29 10.62
N GLY A 43 9.99 3.38 10.73
CA GLY A 43 11.40 3.62 10.42
C GLY A 43 11.64 3.79 8.92
N ASP A 44 12.06 2.71 8.24
CA ASP A 44 12.29 2.72 6.80
C ASP A 44 11.01 2.30 6.04
N TRP A 45 10.54 3.16 5.15
CA TRP A 45 9.33 2.92 4.37
C TRP A 45 9.32 3.68 3.05
N THR A 46 8.51 3.20 2.10
CA THR A 46 8.22 3.90 0.84
C THR A 46 6.75 3.79 0.48
N VAL A 47 6.21 4.84 -0.14
CA VAL A 47 4.86 4.84 -0.68
C VAL A 47 4.91 4.31 -2.12
N ALA A 48 4.09 3.30 -2.41
CA ALA A 48 4.04 2.66 -3.72
C ALA A 48 2.60 2.48 -4.20
N PRO A 49 2.34 2.56 -5.52
CA PRO A 49 1.05 2.15 -6.06
C PRO A 49 0.85 0.64 -5.86
N MET A 50 -0.35 0.26 -5.42
CA MET A 50 -0.74 -1.13 -5.21
C MET A 50 -1.46 -1.68 -6.44
N LEU A 51 -1.04 -2.87 -6.86
CA LEU A 51 -1.81 -3.67 -7.80
C LEU A 51 -2.83 -4.48 -6.99
N CYS A 52 -4.07 -4.02 -6.97
CA CYS A 52 -5.14 -4.76 -6.29
C CYS A 52 -5.63 -5.88 -7.18
N VAL A 53 -5.16 -7.10 -6.92
CA VAL A 53 -5.63 -8.30 -7.60
C VAL A 53 -6.94 -8.72 -6.93
N THR A 54 -8.06 -8.48 -7.63
CA THR A 54 -9.34 -9.05 -7.23
C THR A 54 -9.36 -10.51 -7.66
N THR A 55 -9.70 -11.41 -6.74
CA THR A 55 -10.05 -12.78 -7.11
C THR A 55 -11.30 -12.77 -8.00
N PRO A 56 -11.57 -13.82 -8.80
CA PRO A 56 -12.76 -13.88 -9.67
C PRO A 56 -14.09 -13.69 -8.93
N GLU A 57 -14.09 -13.86 -7.62
CA GLU A 57 -15.22 -13.69 -6.71
C GLU A 57 -15.40 -12.23 -6.22
N GLY A 58 -14.55 -11.30 -6.66
CA GLY A 58 -14.60 -9.89 -6.28
C GLY A 58 -13.97 -9.58 -4.91
N VAL A 59 -13.29 -10.54 -4.28
CA VAL A 59 -12.59 -10.34 -3.02
C VAL A 59 -11.18 -9.83 -3.33
N ALA A 60 -10.86 -8.62 -2.88
CA ALA A 60 -9.51 -8.09 -2.89
C ALA A 60 -8.64 -8.91 -1.92
N VAL A 61 -7.62 -9.57 -2.43
CA VAL A 61 -6.64 -10.29 -1.61
C VAL A 61 -5.41 -9.39 -1.48
N LEU A 62 -5.01 -9.14 -0.23
CA LEU A 62 -3.80 -8.41 0.15
C LEU A 62 -2.57 -9.31 0.07
#